data_AF-A0A0F9CCJ8-F1
#
_entry.id   AF-A0A0F9CCJ8-F1
#
_cell.length_a   1.000
_cell.length_b   1.000
_cell.length_c   1.000
_cell.angle_alpha   90.00
_cell.angle_beta   90.00
_cell.angle_gamma   90.00
#
_symmetry.space_group_name_H-M   'P 1'
#
loop_
_entity.id
_entity.type
_entity.pdbx_description
1 polymer ?
#
loop_
_entity_poly.entity_id
_entity_poly.type
_entity_poly.pdbx_seq_one_letter_code
_entity_poly.pdbx_strand_id
1 'polypeptide(L)'
;MRIFKFGGASVKDAEGIKNVVEVLRQMGHEKPLVVVSAMGKTTNAMEAVVNTYFEDRAAEPSQNRAKLPAAFQETIDYHNEVLTNLFENSNHYIFTRVKELFDEVKGFLAWNKSPKYNFVYDQVVGYGELVSTSIISAYLKEIGIENTWLDVRDFIKTNDSYRDVSVNWEKTQERITENIDTKKLNITQGFLGSDDNNFTTTLGREGSDYTAAILAYCLNADSVTIWKDVPGVLNADPRYFEETQLLNKISYREAIELAFYGASVIHPKTLQPLQQKEIPLHVKSFIHPKDPGTTVGKGVGIEPMVPCFIVKKGQVLMKLSSLDFSFIVEDSISALFKLFHEHKIKVDLIQNSAISFSVCVDNRFGRLQE
;
A
#
# COMPACT_ATOMS: atom_id res chain seq x y z
N MET A 1 -15.35 2.95 16.48
CA MET A 1 -14.33 3.94 16.03
C MET A 1 -14.18 3.85 14.51
N ARG A 2 -13.92 4.96 13.77
CA ARG A 2 -13.73 4.93 12.30
C ARG A 2 -12.26 4.98 11.92
N ILE A 3 -11.85 4.24 10.89
CA ILE A 3 -10.50 4.29 10.33
C ILE A 3 -10.54 5.00 8.97
N PHE A 4 -9.71 6.02 8.77
CA PHE A 4 -9.57 6.71 7.49
C PHE A 4 -8.19 6.46 6.91
N LYS A 5 -8.13 6.10 5.62
CA LYS A 5 -6.88 5.92 4.91
C LYS A 5 -6.75 6.93 3.79
N PHE A 6 -5.65 7.67 3.79
CA PHE A 6 -5.28 8.63 2.75
C PHE A 6 -4.08 8.09 1.95
N GLY A 7 -4.24 7.97 0.63
CA GLY A 7 -3.16 7.53 -0.27
C GLY A 7 -2.22 8.67 -0.66
N GLY A 8 -1.07 8.36 -1.27
CA GLY A 8 -0.06 9.37 -1.61
C GLY A 8 -0.56 10.50 -2.53
N ALA A 9 -1.54 10.22 -3.40
CA ALA A 9 -2.17 11.23 -4.24
C ALA A 9 -3.00 12.26 -3.45
N SER A 10 -3.58 11.85 -2.31
CA SER A 10 -4.39 12.73 -1.45
C SER A 10 -3.56 13.67 -0.59
N VAL A 11 -2.27 13.36 -0.39
CA VAL A 11 -1.32 14.12 0.43
C VAL A 11 -0.07 14.52 -0.36
N LYS A 12 -0.20 14.67 -1.68
CA LYS A 12 0.94 14.88 -2.60
C LYS A 12 1.59 16.26 -2.51
N ASP A 13 0.94 17.23 -1.88
CA ASP A 13 1.41 18.61 -1.73
C ASP A 13 0.68 19.29 -0.55
N ALA A 14 1.01 20.56 -0.30
CA ALA A 14 0.40 21.34 0.77
C ALA A 14 -1.12 21.48 0.62
N GLU A 15 -1.63 21.65 -0.60
CA GLU A 15 -3.06 21.75 -0.87
C GLU A 15 -3.77 20.41 -0.63
N GLY A 16 -3.13 19.28 -0.96
CA GLY A 16 -3.61 17.95 -0.61
C GLY A 16 -3.75 17.78 0.90
N ILE A 17 -2.75 18.20 1.68
CA ILE A 17 -2.81 18.15 3.15
C ILE A 17 -3.94 19.05 3.69
N LYS A 18 -4.10 20.28 3.15
CA LYS A 18 -5.24 21.15 3.49
C LYS A 18 -6.58 20.51 3.13
N ASN A 19 -6.66 19.78 2.03
CA ASN A 19 -7.85 19.02 1.66
C ASN A 19 -8.12 17.85 2.63
N VAL A 20 -7.10 17.17 3.14
CA VAL A 20 -7.27 16.17 4.22
C VAL A 20 -7.90 16.79 5.46
N VAL A 21 -7.47 18.00 5.85
CA VAL A 21 -8.10 18.74 6.96
C VAL A 21 -9.58 18.99 6.67
N GLU A 22 -9.92 19.41 5.46
CA GLU A 22 -11.30 19.67 5.08
C GLU A 22 -12.16 18.40 5.09
N VAL A 23 -11.63 17.29 4.59
CA VAL A 23 -12.27 15.96 4.70
C VAL A 23 -12.53 15.61 6.17
N LEU A 24 -11.54 15.79 7.05
CA LEU A 24 -11.68 15.52 8.48
C LEU A 24 -12.72 16.42 9.15
N ARG A 25 -12.80 17.70 8.78
CA ARG A 25 -13.83 18.64 9.25
C ARG A 25 -15.23 18.24 8.81
N GLN A 26 -15.41 17.87 7.55
CA GLN A 26 -16.72 17.48 7.02
C GLN A 26 -17.20 16.13 7.55
N MET A 27 -16.28 15.18 7.75
CA MET A 27 -16.62 13.83 8.19
C MET A 27 -16.58 13.66 9.71
N GLY A 28 -16.05 14.64 10.45
CA GLY A 28 -15.85 14.60 11.90
C GLY A 28 -14.48 14.04 12.28
N HIS A 29 -13.75 14.80 13.09
CA HIS A 29 -12.33 14.59 13.37
C HIS A 29 -12.01 14.23 14.83
N GLU A 30 -13.00 14.10 15.72
CA GLU A 30 -12.73 13.94 17.17
C GLU A 30 -12.03 12.61 17.53
N LYS A 31 -12.41 11.51 16.86
CA LYS A 31 -11.99 10.14 17.21
C LYS A 31 -11.67 9.21 16.03
N PRO A 32 -11.41 9.64 14.78
CA PRO A 32 -10.94 8.69 13.78
C PRO A 32 -9.46 8.32 14.04
N LEU A 33 -9.07 7.13 13.59
CA LEU A 33 -7.65 6.81 13.39
C LEU A 33 -7.36 6.98 11.90
N VAL A 34 -6.37 7.81 11.59
CA VAL A 34 -5.96 8.17 10.24
C VAL A 34 -4.66 7.45 9.89
N VAL A 35 -4.70 6.67 8.83
CA VAL A 35 -3.55 6.00 8.20
C VAL A 35 -3.17 6.78 6.96
N VAL A 36 -1.91 7.19 6.83
CA VAL A 36 -1.45 7.98 5.67
C VAL A 36 -0.28 7.30 5.00
N SER A 37 -0.36 7.14 3.68
CA SER A 37 0.76 6.71 2.84
C SER A 37 1.83 7.80 2.66
N ALA A 38 3.02 7.42 2.19
CA ALA A 38 4.03 8.38 1.73
C ALA A 38 3.47 9.38 0.67
N MET A 39 3.98 10.61 0.69
CA MET A 39 3.48 11.71 -0.15
C MET A 39 3.92 11.56 -1.62
N GLY A 40 3.02 11.83 -2.55
CA GLY A 40 3.35 11.92 -3.98
C GLY A 40 4.02 10.66 -4.52
N LYS A 41 5.23 10.80 -5.07
CA LYS A 41 6.05 9.70 -5.61
C LYS A 41 7.21 9.30 -4.67
N THR A 42 7.14 9.67 -3.39
CA THR A 42 8.25 9.48 -2.45
C THR A 42 8.68 8.03 -2.31
N THR A 43 7.75 7.06 -2.27
CA THR A 43 8.11 5.63 -2.24
C THR A 43 9.03 5.27 -3.40
N ASN A 44 8.68 5.65 -4.64
CA ASN A 44 9.49 5.36 -5.82
C ASN A 44 10.86 6.06 -5.76
N ALA A 45 10.91 7.29 -5.24
CA ALA A 45 12.16 8.02 -5.06
C ALA A 45 13.07 7.32 -4.02
N MET A 46 12.51 6.85 -2.92
CA MET A 46 13.24 6.07 -1.91
C MET A 46 13.67 4.69 -2.44
N GLU A 47 12.89 4.06 -3.32
CA GLU A 47 13.31 2.85 -4.04
C GLU A 47 14.52 3.14 -4.96
N ALA A 48 14.52 4.28 -5.65
CA ALA A 48 15.64 4.71 -6.46
C ALA A 48 16.91 4.92 -5.61
N VAL A 49 16.77 5.52 -4.42
CA VAL A 49 17.87 5.64 -3.43
C VAL A 49 18.45 4.26 -3.08
N VAL A 50 17.60 3.27 -2.80
CA VAL A 50 18.06 1.90 -2.49
C VAL A 50 18.78 1.28 -3.68
N ASN A 51 18.25 1.43 -4.89
CA ASN A 51 18.88 0.89 -6.10
C ASN A 51 20.26 1.52 -6.33
N THR A 52 20.34 2.86 -6.28
CA THR A 52 21.61 3.60 -6.41
C THR A 52 22.61 3.20 -5.33
N TYR A 53 22.17 2.96 -4.09
CA TYR A 53 23.06 2.48 -3.03
C TYR A 53 23.72 1.13 -3.35
N PHE A 54 22.97 0.19 -3.93
CA PHE A 54 23.52 -1.10 -4.32
C PHE A 54 24.38 -1.01 -5.59
N GLU A 55 24.01 -0.15 -6.54
CA GLU A 55 24.83 0.14 -7.73
C GLU A 55 26.19 0.74 -7.33
N ASP A 56 26.22 1.73 -6.44
CA ASP A 56 27.45 2.37 -5.97
C ASP A 56 28.36 1.40 -5.19
N ARG A 57 27.78 0.37 -4.55
CA ARG A 57 28.53 -0.69 -3.88
C ARG A 57 29.11 -1.74 -4.82
N ALA A 58 28.44 -1.96 -5.95
CA ALA A 58 28.90 -2.88 -6.98
C ALA A 58 29.91 -2.22 -7.93
N ALA A 59 29.88 -0.88 -8.06
CA ALA A 59 30.78 -0.12 -8.89
C ALA A 59 32.23 -0.11 -8.36
N GLU A 60 33.19 0.05 -9.28
CA GLU A 60 34.60 0.21 -8.89
C GLU A 60 34.81 1.49 -8.05
N PRO A 61 35.76 1.50 -7.09
CA PRO A 61 36.02 2.65 -6.22
C PRO A 61 36.35 3.96 -6.96
N SER A 62 36.72 3.88 -8.24
CA SER A 62 37.05 4.99 -9.14
C SER A 62 35.83 5.69 -9.76
N GLN A 63 34.63 5.10 -9.67
CA GLN A 63 33.40 5.70 -10.19
C GLN A 63 32.74 6.65 -9.18
N ASN A 64 32.22 7.76 -9.71
CA ASN A 64 31.72 8.89 -8.92
C ASN A 64 30.48 8.51 -8.09
N ARG A 65 30.62 8.54 -6.76
CA ARG A 65 29.54 8.29 -5.76
C ARG A 65 28.56 9.47 -5.60
N ALA A 66 28.54 10.42 -6.54
CA ALA A 66 27.66 11.59 -6.48
C ALA A 66 26.18 11.29 -6.73
N LYS A 67 25.82 10.08 -7.18
CA LYS A 67 24.44 9.71 -7.50
C LYS A 67 23.57 9.57 -6.26
N LEU A 68 24.07 8.92 -5.21
CA LEU A 68 23.30 8.69 -3.99
C LEU A 68 22.92 10.01 -3.27
N PRO A 69 23.84 10.98 -3.05
CA PRO A 69 23.47 12.29 -2.51
C PRO A 69 22.41 13.02 -3.35
N ALA A 70 22.51 12.96 -4.68
CA ALA A 70 21.55 13.62 -5.57
C ALA A 70 20.13 13.02 -5.43
N ALA A 71 20.01 11.70 -5.33
CA ALA A 71 18.73 11.02 -5.13
C ALA A 71 18.03 11.42 -3.82
N PHE A 72 18.80 11.65 -2.75
CA PHE A 72 18.26 12.21 -1.50
C PHE A 72 17.83 13.67 -1.67
N GLN A 73 18.65 14.49 -2.34
CA GLN A 73 18.41 15.92 -2.42
C GLN A 73 17.08 16.25 -3.07
N GLU A 74 16.73 15.58 -4.18
CA GLU A 74 15.43 15.75 -4.85
C GLU A 74 14.26 15.46 -3.89
N THR A 75 14.36 14.38 -3.11
CA THR A 75 13.33 14.01 -2.14
C THR A 75 13.24 15.01 -0.99
N ILE A 76 14.39 15.51 -0.50
CA ILE A 76 14.45 16.51 0.57
C ILE A 76 13.85 17.85 0.10
N ASP A 77 14.21 18.31 -1.10
CA ASP A 77 13.73 19.57 -1.66
C ASP A 77 12.21 19.56 -1.85
N TYR A 78 11.67 18.44 -2.36
CA TYR A 78 10.22 18.23 -2.48
C TYR A 78 9.50 18.37 -1.12
N HIS A 79 10.01 17.76 -0.06
CA HIS A 79 9.37 17.87 1.26
C HIS A 79 9.56 19.27 1.88
N ASN A 80 10.71 19.91 1.66
CA ASN A 80 10.94 21.29 2.10
C ASN A 80 9.97 22.26 1.43
N GLU A 81 9.69 22.10 0.13
CA GLU A 81 8.67 22.89 -0.57
C GLU A 81 7.30 22.74 0.08
N VAL A 82 6.89 21.51 0.41
CA VAL A 82 5.61 21.28 1.09
C VAL A 82 5.59 21.93 2.48
N LEU A 83 6.69 21.83 3.24
CA LEU A 83 6.80 22.46 4.55
C LEU A 83 6.68 24.00 4.46
N THR A 84 7.39 24.64 3.55
CA THR A 84 7.32 26.11 3.35
C THR A 84 5.93 26.57 2.93
N ASN A 85 5.18 25.76 2.19
CA ASN A 85 3.81 26.07 1.78
C ASN A 85 2.74 25.79 2.87
N LEU A 86 3.10 25.08 3.94
CA LEU A 86 2.22 24.76 5.07
C LEU A 86 2.49 25.60 6.32
N PHE A 87 3.75 25.95 6.58
CA PHE A 87 4.19 26.61 7.80
C PHE A 87 4.85 27.95 7.47
N GLU A 88 4.28 29.04 7.97
CA GLU A 88 4.82 30.39 7.76
C GLU A 88 6.16 30.59 8.49
N ASN A 89 6.33 29.94 9.65
CA ASN A 89 7.54 30.04 10.46
C ASN A 89 8.55 28.95 10.09
N SER A 90 9.66 29.33 9.45
CA SER A 90 10.75 28.41 9.09
C SER A 90 11.51 27.81 10.28
N ASN A 91 11.34 28.35 11.50
CA ASN A 91 11.86 27.79 12.74
C ASN A 91 10.89 26.78 13.40
N HIS A 92 9.78 26.43 12.74
CA HIS A 92 8.86 25.44 13.25
C HIS A 92 9.57 24.08 13.42
N TYR A 93 9.33 23.38 14.53
CA TYR A 93 10.07 22.16 14.91
C TYR A 93 10.04 21.05 13.85
N ILE A 94 8.98 21.04 13.02
CA ILE A 94 8.79 20.04 11.97
C ILE A 94 9.89 20.07 10.91
N PHE A 95 10.47 21.24 10.60
CA PHE A 95 11.59 21.34 9.65
C PHE A 95 12.80 20.55 10.15
N THR A 96 13.12 20.68 11.44
CA THR A 96 14.17 19.91 12.10
C THR A 96 13.83 18.42 12.11
N ARG A 97 12.59 18.05 12.48
CA ARG A 97 12.19 16.63 12.53
C ARG A 97 12.26 15.93 11.17
N VAL A 98 11.82 16.58 10.09
CA VAL A 98 11.90 16.03 8.74
C VAL A 98 13.36 15.87 8.31
N LYS A 99 14.22 16.85 8.62
CA LYS A 99 15.66 16.74 8.37
C LYS A 99 16.28 15.55 9.12
N GLU A 100 15.97 15.39 10.41
CA GLU A 100 16.45 14.28 11.24
C GLU A 100 16.08 12.93 10.64
N LEU A 101 14.83 12.77 10.17
CA LEU A 101 14.39 11.54 9.51
C LEU A 101 15.25 11.21 8.27
N PHE A 102 15.57 12.20 7.43
CA PHE A 102 16.46 11.95 6.28
C PHE A 102 17.91 11.66 6.71
N ASP A 103 18.39 12.32 7.75
CA ASP A 103 19.74 12.10 8.28
C ASP A 103 19.87 10.71 8.94
N GLU A 104 18.81 10.19 9.56
CA GLU A 104 18.71 8.80 10.05
C GLU A 104 18.91 7.81 8.89
N VAL A 105 18.24 8.00 7.74
CA VAL A 105 18.41 7.14 6.55
C VAL A 105 19.84 7.22 6.00
N LYS A 106 20.38 8.44 5.85
CA LYS A 106 21.76 8.63 5.36
C LYS A 106 22.76 7.94 6.29
N GLY A 107 22.57 8.08 7.60
CA GLY A 107 23.37 7.41 8.62
C GLY A 107 23.27 5.89 8.48
N PHE A 108 22.06 5.34 8.40
CA PHE A 108 21.86 3.91 8.18
C PHE A 108 22.62 3.41 6.96
N LEU A 109 22.48 4.06 5.80
CA LEU A 109 23.16 3.63 4.57
C LEU A 109 24.69 3.72 4.67
N ALA A 110 25.22 4.77 5.31
CA ALA A 110 26.65 4.96 5.51
C ALA A 110 27.28 3.85 6.37
N TRP A 111 26.58 3.40 7.42
CA TRP A 111 27.09 2.41 8.37
C TRP A 111 26.61 0.98 8.11
N ASN A 112 25.59 0.78 7.27
CA ASN A 112 25.01 -0.53 7.01
C ASN A 112 26.04 -1.48 6.39
N LYS A 113 26.16 -2.70 6.95
CA LYS A 113 27.03 -3.76 6.43
C LYS A 113 26.26 -4.90 5.77
N SER A 114 24.93 -4.92 5.90
CA SER A 114 24.11 -5.98 5.32
C SER A 114 24.13 -5.90 3.79
N PRO A 115 24.47 -7.00 3.08
CA PRO A 115 24.36 -7.07 1.63
C PRO A 115 22.93 -7.43 1.16
N LYS A 116 22.00 -7.66 2.09
CA LYS A 116 20.65 -8.15 1.76
C LYS A 116 19.77 -7.00 1.26
N TYR A 117 19.46 -6.99 -0.03
CA TYR A 117 18.61 -5.96 -0.66
C TYR A 117 17.28 -5.76 0.07
N ASN A 118 16.52 -6.83 0.31
CA ASN A 118 15.18 -6.71 0.90
C ASN A 118 15.20 -6.10 2.31
N PHE A 119 16.21 -6.41 3.11
CA PHE A 119 16.40 -5.81 4.43
C PHE A 119 16.67 -4.31 4.34
N VAL A 120 17.63 -3.91 3.50
CA VAL A 120 17.98 -2.49 3.27
C VAL A 120 16.80 -1.72 2.71
N TYR A 121 16.05 -2.32 1.79
CA TYR A 121 14.81 -1.74 1.26
C TYR A 121 13.83 -1.37 2.38
N ASP A 122 13.51 -2.32 3.27
CA ASP A 122 12.53 -2.09 4.33
C ASP A 122 13.01 -1.05 5.36
N GLN A 123 14.34 -0.93 5.58
CA GLN A 123 14.90 0.09 6.46
C GLN A 123 14.89 1.51 5.85
N VAL A 124 14.69 1.65 4.53
CA VAL A 124 14.83 2.94 3.82
C VAL A 124 13.50 3.44 3.30
N VAL A 125 12.75 2.60 2.57
CA VAL A 125 11.55 3.02 1.84
C VAL A 125 10.45 3.53 2.76
N GLY A 126 10.36 2.96 3.97
CA GLY A 126 9.35 3.35 4.95
C GLY A 126 9.45 4.78 5.48
N TYR A 127 10.60 5.44 5.32
CA TYR A 127 10.75 6.83 5.76
C TYR A 127 9.83 7.81 5.04
N GLY A 128 9.38 7.50 3.81
CA GLY A 128 8.37 8.32 3.14
C GLY A 128 7.05 8.41 3.94
N GLU A 129 6.64 7.31 4.58
CA GLU A 129 5.44 7.28 5.43
C GLU A 129 5.69 8.04 6.76
N LEU A 130 6.87 7.88 7.36
CA LEU A 130 7.26 8.60 8.59
C LEU A 130 7.30 10.12 8.37
N VAL A 131 7.88 10.59 7.27
CA VAL A 131 7.92 12.02 6.93
C VAL A 131 6.50 12.54 6.71
N SER A 132 5.69 11.85 5.89
CA SER A 132 4.33 12.29 5.56
C SER A 132 3.44 12.49 6.79
N THR A 133 3.42 11.50 7.68
CA THR A 133 2.58 11.51 8.89
C THR A 133 3.08 12.50 9.91
N SER A 134 4.40 12.72 10.00
CA SER A 134 4.99 13.76 10.86
C SER A 134 4.53 15.15 10.42
N ILE A 135 4.57 15.44 9.11
CA ILE A 135 4.15 16.72 8.55
C ILE A 135 2.65 16.95 8.81
N ILE A 136 1.81 15.95 8.52
CA ILE A 136 0.35 16.06 8.68
C ILE A 136 -0.04 16.23 10.15
N SER A 137 0.55 15.45 11.06
CA SER A 137 0.28 15.57 12.50
C SER A 137 0.66 16.95 13.04
N ALA A 138 1.83 17.46 12.64
CA ALA A 138 2.30 18.80 13.00
C ALA A 138 1.37 19.89 12.44
N TYR A 139 0.96 19.78 11.17
CA TYR A 139 0.08 20.75 10.54
C TYR A 139 -1.32 20.77 11.17
N LEU A 140 -1.88 19.59 11.49
CA LEU A 140 -3.14 19.50 12.24
C LEU A 140 -3.05 20.26 13.57
N LYS A 141 -1.93 20.12 14.29
CA LYS A 141 -1.70 20.83 15.54
C LYS A 141 -1.56 22.35 15.35
N GLU A 142 -0.84 22.78 14.32
CA GLU A 142 -0.67 24.21 13.96
C GLU A 142 -2.03 24.91 13.78
N ILE A 143 -3.00 24.22 13.19
CA ILE A 143 -4.35 24.76 12.95
C ILE A 143 -5.35 24.47 14.08
N GLY A 144 -4.87 24.01 15.24
CA GLY A 144 -5.69 23.79 16.45
C GLY A 144 -6.45 22.46 16.49
N ILE A 145 -6.09 21.47 15.67
CA ILE A 145 -6.64 20.11 15.73
C ILE A 145 -5.68 19.21 16.51
N GLU A 146 -6.01 19.00 17.78
CA GLU A 146 -5.27 18.07 18.66
C GLU A 146 -5.32 16.65 18.11
N ASN A 147 -4.16 15.99 18.09
CA ASN A 147 -4.00 14.63 17.59
C ASN A 147 -2.80 13.93 18.25
N THR A 148 -2.81 12.60 18.21
CA THR A 148 -1.72 11.74 18.69
C THR A 148 -1.03 11.08 17.50
N TRP A 149 0.25 11.37 17.29
CA TRP A 149 1.06 10.66 16.29
C TRP A 149 1.55 9.34 16.88
N LEU A 150 1.32 8.25 16.15
CA LEU A 150 1.70 6.89 16.53
C LEU A 150 2.67 6.32 15.50
N ASP A 151 3.77 5.73 15.95
CA ASP A 151 4.65 4.95 15.08
C ASP A 151 4.08 3.53 14.94
N VAL A 152 3.58 3.18 13.75
CA VAL A 152 2.88 1.91 13.51
C VAL A 152 3.78 0.69 13.78
N ARG A 153 5.12 0.86 13.71
CA ARG A 153 6.11 -0.20 13.94
C ARG A 153 6.10 -0.69 15.39
N ASP A 154 5.63 0.13 16.32
CA ASP A 154 5.46 -0.28 17.72
C ASP A 154 4.27 -1.21 17.92
N PHE A 155 3.35 -1.24 16.97
CA PHE A 155 2.06 -1.93 17.07
C PHE A 155 1.97 -3.15 16.13
N ILE A 156 2.26 -3.00 14.84
CA ILE A 156 2.16 -4.07 13.86
C ILE A 156 3.43 -4.91 13.88
N LYS A 157 3.34 -6.12 14.43
CA LYS A 157 4.44 -7.07 14.54
C LYS A 157 4.35 -8.14 13.47
N THR A 158 5.50 -8.49 12.89
CA THR A 158 5.59 -9.27 11.65
C THR A 158 6.74 -10.27 11.71
N ASN A 159 6.81 -11.18 10.73
CA ASN A 159 8.00 -11.98 10.50
C ASN A 159 9.11 -11.17 9.78
N ASP A 160 10.27 -11.80 9.56
CA ASP A 160 11.48 -11.19 9.00
C ASP A 160 11.70 -11.53 7.51
N SER A 161 10.63 -11.83 6.74
CA SER A 161 10.78 -12.13 5.31
C SER A 161 11.10 -10.89 4.46
N TYR A 162 10.83 -9.69 4.99
CA TYR A 162 10.96 -8.35 4.38
C TYR A 162 10.23 -8.19 3.03
N ARG A 163 9.83 -6.96 2.68
CA ARG A 163 9.08 -6.57 1.44
C ARG A 163 7.69 -7.15 1.22
N ASP A 164 7.37 -8.29 1.82
CA ASP A 164 6.04 -8.88 1.83
C ASP A 164 5.87 -9.79 3.05
N VAL A 165 5.81 -9.17 4.24
CA VAL A 165 5.78 -9.88 5.52
C VAL A 165 4.40 -10.42 5.87
N SER A 166 4.37 -11.44 6.72
CA SER A 166 3.17 -11.91 7.41
C SER A 166 3.02 -11.23 8.76
N VAL A 167 1.78 -10.93 9.15
CA VAL A 167 1.46 -10.27 10.43
C VAL A 167 1.38 -11.33 11.53
N ASN A 168 2.04 -11.07 12.65
CA ASN A 168 1.80 -11.77 13.90
C ASN A 168 0.55 -11.16 14.55
N TRP A 169 -0.61 -11.76 14.27
CA TRP A 169 -1.91 -11.23 14.68
C TRP A 169 -2.09 -11.16 16.19
N GLU A 170 -1.56 -12.13 16.95
CA GLU A 170 -1.68 -12.17 18.41
C GLU A 170 -0.95 -10.99 19.05
N LYS A 171 0.36 -10.84 18.78
CA LYS A 171 1.17 -9.73 19.31
C LYS A 171 0.66 -8.36 18.82
N THR A 172 0.20 -8.30 17.58
CA THR A 172 -0.33 -7.06 16.98
C THR A 172 -1.65 -6.64 17.65
N GLN A 173 -2.56 -7.60 17.87
CA GLN A 173 -3.82 -7.37 18.57
C GLN A 173 -3.59 -6.84 19.99
N GLU A 174 -2.72 -7.51 20.76
CA GLU A 174 -2.35 -7.14 22.12
C GLU A 174 -1.84 -5.69 22.17
N ARG A 175 -0.79 -5.39 21.38
CA ARG A 175 -0.17 -4.06 21.35
C ARG A 175 -1.14 -2.95 20.95
N ILE A 176 -1.96 -3.18 19.94
CA ILE A 176 -2.95 -2.19 19.46
C ILE A 176 -4.00 -1.92 20.53
N THR A 177 -4.59 -2.97 21.11
CA THR A 177 -5.72 -2.83 22.03
C THR A 177 -5.32 -2.24 23.38
N GLU A 178 -4.09 -2.47 23.83
CA GLU A 178 -3.59 -1.94 25.10
C GLU A 178 -3.12 -0.49 25.02
N ASN A 179 -2.57 -0.07 23.87
CA ASN A 179 -1.78 1.17 23.80
C ASN A 179 -2.41 2.28 22.93
N ILE A 180 -3.40 1.97 22.07
CA ILE A 180 -4.06 3.00 21.24
C ILE A 180 -5.28 3.60 21.97
N ASP A 181 -5.24 4.91 22.24
CA ASP A 181 -6.36 5.65 22.81
C ASP A 181 -7.45 5.93 21.76
N THR A 182 -8.52 5.14 21.80
CA THR A 182 -9.65 5.25 20.85
C THR A 182 -10.54 6.47 21.05
N LYS A 183 -10.27 7.31 22.06
CA LYS A 183 -11.04 8.53 22.34
C LYS A 183 -10.45 9.78 21.69
N LYS A 184 -9.31 9.64 21.01
CA LYS A 184 -8.58 10.74 20.37
C LYS A 184 -8.47 10.53 18.85
N LEU A 185 -8.19 11.61 18.15
CA LEU A 185 -7.66 11.57 16.79
C LEU A 185 -6.25 11.00 16.82
N ASN A 186 -6.04 9.88 16.14
CA ASN A 186 -4.73 9.25 16.01
C ASN A 186 -4.26 9.34 14.56
N ILE A 187 -2.98 9.68 14.33
CA ILE A 187 -2.35 9.69 13.01
C ILE A 187 -1.23 8.67 13.00
N THR A 188 -1.18 7.80 12.01
CA THR A 188 -0.14 6.78 11.90
C THR A 188 0.19 6.45 10.45
N GLN A 189 1.29 5.73 10.25
CA GLN A 189 1.78 5.29 8.95
C GLN A 189 0.96 4.10 8.47
N GLY A 190 0.78 3.99 7.17
CA GLY A 190 0.50 2.74 6.49
C GLY A 190 1.78 1.94 6.18
N PHE A 191 1.64 0.81 5.51
CA PHE A 191 2.71 0.02 4.87
C PHE A 191 3.76 -0.62 5.80
N LEU A 192 4.00 -0.08 6.99
CA LEU A 192 5.08 -0.47 7.89
C LEU A 192 4.62 -1.43 8.99
N GLY A 193 5.58 -2.20 9.47
CA GLY A 193 5.55 -2.95 10.72
C GLY A 193 6.96 -3.11 11.26
N SER A 194 7.12 -3.95 12.27
CA SER A 194 8.45 -4.39 12.71
C SER A 194 8.54 -5.89 12.92
N ASP A 195 9.74 -6.45 12.80
CA ASP A 195 10.01 -7.80 13.29
C ASP A 195 10.21 -7.82 14.82
N ASP A 196 10.50 -9.00 15.37
CA ASP A 196 10.73 -9.21 16.80
C ASP A 196 12.02 -8.55 17.33
N ASN A 197 12.93 -8.12 16.44
CA ASN A 197 14.13 -7.36 16.78
C ASN A 197 13.92 -5.84 16.58
N ASN A 198 12.69 -5.41 16.29
CA ASN A 198 12.31 -4.05 15.95
C ASN A 198 12.98 -3.49 14.68
N PHE A 199 13.47 -4.33 13.78
CA PHE A 199 13.80 -3.85 12.44
C PHE A 199 12.52 -3.52 11.69
N THR A 200 12.56 -2.46 10.88
CA THR A 200 11.40 -2.06 10.07
C THR A 200 11.11 -3.15 9.06
N THR A 201 9.83 -3.46 8.86
CA THR A 201 9.35 -4.36 7.82
C THR A 201 8.28 -3.67 7.00
N THR A 202 8.06 -4.15 5.77
CA THR A 202 7.00 -3.64 4.91
C THR A 202 5.98 -4.72 4.54
N LEU A 203 4.71 -4.33 4.54
CA LEU A 203 3.54 -5.19 4.31
C LEU A 203 3.32 -5.56 2.83
N GLY A 204 4.21 -5.11 1.95
CA GLY A 204 4.13 -5.33 0.52
C GLY A 204 3.05 -4.51 -0.19
N ARG A 205 2.55 -5.05 -1.29
CA ARG A 205 1.66 -4.34 -2.22
C ARG A 205 0.36 -3.90 -1.53
N GLU A 206 -0.02 -2.63 -1.76
CA GLU A 206 -1.18 -1.99 -1.12
C GLU A 206 -1.11 -2.01 0.42
N GLY A 207 0.11 -2.03 0.98
CA GLY A 207 0.32 -2.21 2.40
C GLY A 207 -0.32 -1.13 3.27
N SER A 208 -0.47 0.12 2.81
CA SER A 208 -1.16 1.16 3.58
C SER A 208 -2.66 0.91 3.70
N ASP A 209 -3.31 0.37 2.67
CA ASP A 209 -4.71 -0.05 2.75
C ASP A 209 -4.83 -1.24 3.72
N TYR A 210 -3.89 -2.18 3.65
CA TYR A 210 -3.83 -3.32 4.56
C TYR A 210 -3.60 -2.91 6.02
N THR A 211 -2.73 -1.92 6.29
CA THR A 211 -2.55 -1.34 7.64
C THR A 211 -3.86 -0.82 8.22
N ALA A 212 -4.65 -0.08 7.44
CA ALA A 212 -5.96 0.40 7.89
C ALA A 212 -6.90 -0.77 8.24
N ALA A 213 -6.84 -1.85 7.45
CA ALA A 213 -7.59 -3.07 7.70
C ALA A 213 -7.15 -3.81 8.97
N ILE A 214 -5.84 -3.91 9.23
CA ILE A 214 -5.28 -4.51 10.46
C ILE A 214 -5.74 -3.73 11.68
N LEU A 215 -5.57 -2.40 11.66
CA LEU A 215 -5.98 -1.53 12.77
C LEU A 215 -7.50 -1.59 13.00
N ALA A 216 -8.29 -1.60 11.94
CA ALA A 216 -9.74 -1.75 12.01
C ALA A 216 -10.15 -3.08 12.65
N TYR A 217 -9.54 -4.18 12.21
CA TYR A 217 -9.75 -5.49 12.79
C TYR A 217 -9.40 -5.48 14.26
N CYS A 218 -8.22 -4.96 14.63
CA CYS A 218 -7.77 -5.03 16.01
C CYS A 218 -8.61 -4.19 16.98
N LEU A 219 -9.09 -3.03 16.53
CA LEU A 219 -9.87 -2.11 17.33
C LEU A 219 -11.40 -2.35 17.25
N ASN A 220 -11.86 -3.37 16.51
CA ASN A 220 -13.27 -3.57 16.18
C ASN A 220 -13.92 -2.28 15.65
N ALA A 221 -13.28 -1.68 14.64
CA ALA A 221 -13.73 -0.43 14.06
C ALA A 221 -15.13 -0.55 13.43
N ASP A 222 -15.86 0.56 13.40
CA ASP A 222 -17.21 0.64 12.82
C ASP A 222 -17.15 0.57 11.30
N SER A 223 -16.08 1.13 10.71
CA SER A 223 -15.86 1.17 9.27
C SER A 223 -14.42 1.55 8.94
N VAL A 224 -13.97 1.17 7.74
CA VAL A 224 -12.78 1.72 7.10
C VAL A 224 -13.20 2.57 5.91
N THR A 225 -12.62 3.76 5.75
CA THR A 225 -12.79 4.58 4.54
C THR A 225 -11.44 4.77 3.87
N ILE A 226 -11.31 4.31 2.61
CA ILE A 226 -10.17 4.62 1.76
C ILE A 226 -10.53 5.81 0.88
N TRP A 227 -9.82 6.91 1.09
CA TRP A 227 -9.96 8.15 0.35
C TRP A 227 -9.11 8.11 -0.92
N LYS A 228 -9.77 8.22 -2.08
CA LYS A 228 -9.16 8.22 -3.42
C LYS A 228 -9.57 9.46 -4.21
N ASP A 229 -8.94 9.65 -5.37
CA ASP A 229 -9.23 10.69 -6.35
C ASP A 229 -10.41 10.33 -7.29
N VAL A 230 -11.02 9.17 -7.06
CA VAL A 230 -12.18 8.65 -7.79
C VAL A 230 -13.43 8.65 -6.90
N PRO A 231 -14.65 8.73 -7.47
CA PRO A 231 -15.90 8.71 -6.71
C PRO A 231 -16.10 7.41 -5.91
N GLY A 232 -15.58 6.29 -6.42
CA GLY A 232 -15.65 4.97 -5.80
C GLY A 232 -15.11 3.91 -6.76
N VAL A 233 -15.59 2.68 -6.64
CA VAL A 233 -15.31 1.59 -7.56
C VAL A 233 -16.29 1.65 -8.72
N LEU A 234 -15.77 1.72 -9.94
CA LEU A 234 -16.56 1.68 -11.16
C LEU A 234 -16.64 0.24 -11.69
N ASN A 235 -17.69 -0.07 -12.46
CA ASN A 235 -17.84 -1.39 -13.09
C ASN A 235 -16.77 -1.67 -14.18
N ALA A 236 -16.09 -0.63 -14.68
CA ALA A 236 -14.97 -0.74 -15.61
C ALA A 236 -14.00 0.44 -15.45
N ASP A 237 -12.77 0.29 -15.95
CA ASP A 237 -11.75 1.35 -15.89
C ASP A 237 -12.07 2.47 -16.90
N PRO A 238 -12.30 3.72 -16.47
CA PRO A 238 -12.71 4.82 -17.35
C PRO A 238 -11.59 5.23 -18.33
N ARG A 239 -10.36 4.74 -18.15
CA ARG A 239 -9.27 4.93 -19.12
C ARG A 239 -9.41 4.05 -20.36
N TYR A 240 -10.25 3.01 -20.31
CA TYR A 240 -10.46 2.06 -21.39
C TYR A 240 -11.92 1.98 -21.85
N PHE A 241 -12.87 2.42 -21.01
CA PHE A 241 -14.30 2.38 -21.29
C PHE A 241 -14.90 3.78 -21.12
N GLU A 242 -15.66 4.23 -22.11
CA GLU A 242 -16.28 5.56 -22.08
C GLU A 242 -17.50 5.59 -21.13
N GLU A 243 -18.31 4.53 -21.17
CA GLU A 243 -19.51 4.39 -20.34
C GLU A 243 -19.20 3.54 -19.10
N THR A 244 -18.99 4.20 -17.97
CA THR A 244 -18.75 3.53 -16.68
C THR A 244 -19.83 3.91 -15.67
N GLN A 245 -20.15 2.97 -14.78
CA GLN A 245 -21.15 3.13 -13.73
C GLN A 245 -20.52 2.92 -12.37
N LEU A 246 -20.89 3.77 -11.41
CA LEU A 246 -20.49 3.63 -10.01
C LEU A 246 -21.19 2.42 -9.38
N LEU A 247 -20.41 1.56 -8.75
CA LEU A 247 -20.91 0.48 -7.93
C LEU A 247 -21.17 1.04 -6.53
N ASN A 248 -22.42 1.23 -6.15
CA ASN A 248 -22.82 1.74 -4.84
C ASN A 248 -22.49 0.73 -3.72
N LYS A 249 -22.75 -0.56 -3.97
CA LYS A 249 -22.42 -1.64 -3.04
C LYS A 249 -21.79 -2.82 -3.76
N ILE A 250 -20.88 -3.49 -3.07
CA ILE A 250 -20.23 -4.72 -3.53
C ILE A 250 -20.10 -5.67 -2.33
N SER A 251 -20.43 -6.94 -2.50
CA SER A 251 -20.15 -7.93 -1.45
C SER A 251 -18.63 -8.16 -1.30
N TYR A 252 -18.15 -8.59 -0.13
CA TYR A 252 -16.73 -8.96 0.01
C TYR A 252 -16.28 -9.98 -1.05
N ARG A 253 -17.15 -10.97 -1.35
CA ARG A 253 -16.86 -12.00 -2.36
C ARG A 253 -16.65 -11.39 -3.74
N GLU A 254 -17.58 -10.57 -4.20
CA GLU A 254 -17.48 -9.90 -5.50
C GLU A 254 -16.26 -8.98 -5.56
N ALA A 255 -15.96 -8.24 -4.49
CA ALA A 255 -14.79 -7.38 -4.44
C ALA A 255 -13.47 -8.19 -4.52
N ILE A 256 -13.39 -9.36 -3.89
CA ILE A 256 -12.24 -10.26 -3.98
C ILE A 256 -12.09 -10.81 -5.42
N GLU A 257 -13.18 -11.25 -6.05
CA GLU A 257 -13.16 -11.74 -7.44
C GLU A 257 -12.70 -10.64 -8.41
N LEU A 258 -13.28 -9.44 -8.33
CA LEU A 258 -12.88 -8.31 -9.16
C LEU A 258 -11.38 -7.98 -8.97
N ALA A 259 -10.90 -7.97 -7.72
CA ALA A 259 -9.50 -7.71 -7.42
C ALA A 259 -8.59 -8.82 -7.96
N PHE A 260 -9.01 -10.09 -7.89
CA PHE A 260 -8.28 -11.23 -8.44
C PHE A 260 -8.06 -11.09 -9.95
N TYR A 261 -9.10 -10.68 -10.69
CA TYR A 261 -9.03 -10.49 -12.14
C TYR A 261 -8.30 -9.21 -12.57
N GLY A 262 -8.00 -8.30 -11.65
CA GLY A 262 -7.12 -7.16 -11.90
C GLY A 262 -7.72 -5.78 -11.62
N ALA A 263 -8.90 -5.68 -11.01
CA ALA A 263 -9.39 -4.41 -10.49
C ALA A 263 -8.46 -3.91 -9.38
N SER A 264 -7.69 -2.85 -9.65
CA SER A 264 -6.63 -2.38 -8.75
C SER A 264 -7.12 -1.56 -7.57
N VAL A 265 -8.40 -1.22 -7.51
CA VAL A 265 -8.92 -0.26 -6.52
C VAL A 265 -8.90 -0.82 -5.10
N ILE A 266 -9.04 -2.15 -4.95
CA ILE A 266 -9.12 -2.84 -3.66
C ILE A 266 -8.25 -4.09 -3.71
N HIS A 267 -7.44 -4.34 -2.67
CA HIS A 267 -6.58 -5.51 -2.60
C HIS A 267 -7.18 -6.62 -1.72
N PRO A 268 -7.09 -7.91 -2.09
CA PRO A 268 -7.64 -9.01 -1.28
C PRO A 268 -7.08 -9.08 0.15
N LYS A 269 -5.78 -8.78 0.33
CA LYS A 269 -5.16 -8.73 1.69
C LYS A 269 -5.87 -7.73 2.61
N THR A 270 -6.33 -6.61 2.07
CA THR A 270 -7.10 -5.61 2.82
C THR A 270 -8.50 -6.10 3.18
N LEU A 271 -9.16 -6.85 2.29
CA LEU A 271 -10.54 -7.30 2.49
C LEU A 271 -10.67 -8.43 3.52
N GLN A 272 -9.70 -9.34 3.59
CA GLN A 272 -9.76 -10.51 4.47
C GLN A 272 -10.04 -10.18 5.95
N PRO A 273 -9.25 -9.31 6.63
CA PRO A 273 -9.52 -9.00 8.04
C PRO A 273 -10.86 -8.25 8.21
N LEU A 274 -11.23 -7.39 7.28
CA LEU A 274 -12.51 -6.67 7.34
C LEU A 274 -13.70 -7.63 7.21
N GLN A 275 -13.62 -8.60 6.30
CA GLN A 275 -14.64 -9.63 6.12
C GLN A 275 -14.82 -10.48 7.39
N GLN A 276 -13.73 -10.86 8.07
CA GLN A 276 -13.77 -11.68 9.28
C GLN A 276 -14.58 -11.04 10.41
N LYS A 277 -14.63 -9.70 10.47
CA LYS A 277 -15.39 -8.94 11.47
C LYS A 277 -16.59 -8.20 10.89
N GLU A 278 -16.93 -8.46 9.63
CA GLU A 278 -18.00 -7.77 8.90
C GLU A 278 -17.89 -6.23 8.94
N ILE A 279 -16.65 -5.70 8.99
CA ILE A 279 -16.36 -4.26 9.05
C ILE A 279 -16.48 -3.66 7.65
N PRO A 280 -17.46 -2.76 7.38
CA PRO A 280 -17.66 -2.20 6.06
C PRO A 280 -16.46 -1.37 5.60
N LEU A 281 -16.10 -1.52 4.32
CA LEU A 281 -15.09 -0.73 3.65
C LEU A 281 -15.74 0.26 2.68
N HIS A 282 -15.54 1.55 2.90
CA HIS A 282 -15.96 2.61 1.99
C HIS A 282 -14.80 3.05 1.09
N VAL A 283 -15.04 3.11 -0.22
CA VAL A 283 -14.13 3.75 -1.18
C VAL A 283 -14.79 5.05 -1.61
N LYS A 284 -14.18 6.18 -1.24
CA LYS A 284 -14.77 7.51 -1.39
C LYS A 284 -13.81 8.50 -2.00
N SER A 285 -14.36 9.52 -2.65
CA SER A 285 -13.58 10.65 -3.16
C SER A 285 -13.16 11.60 -2.03
N PHE A 286 -11.87 11.97 -1.97
CA PHE A 286 -11.43 13.08 -1.12
C PHE A 286 -11.76 14.47 -1.70
N ILE A 287 -12.22 14.54 -2.96
CA ILE A 287 -12.66 15.79 -3.61
C ILE A 287 -14.11 16.09 -3.24
N HIS A 288 -14.94 15.05 -3.12
CA HIS A 288 -16.35 15.14 -2.74
C HIS A 288 -16.64 14.23 -1.53
N PRO A 289 -16.23 14.62 -0.30
CA PRO A 289 -16.22 13.70 0.85
C PRO A 289 -17.60 13.22 1.31
N LYS A 290 -18.63 14.01 1.03
CA LYS A 290 -20.02 13.74 1.41
C LYS A 290 -20.73 12.77 0.47
N ASP A 291 -20.23 12.59 -0.75
CA ASP A 291 -20.81 11.63 -1.70
C ASP A 291 -20.76 10.22 -1.11
N PRO A 292 -21.71 9.33 -1.46
CA PRO A 292 -21.79 8.00 -0.84
C PRO A 292 -20.60 7.10 -1.20
N GLY A 293 -20.06 7.25 -2.41
CA GLY A 293 -19.02 6.38 -2.96
C GLY A 293 -19.47 4.91 -3.06
N THR A 294 -18.52 3.99 -2.92
CA THR A 294 -18.78 2.55 -2.92
C THR A 294 -18.64 1.97 -1.52
N THR A 295 -19.57 1.10 -1.13
CA THR A 295 -19.45 0.32 0.12
C THR A 295 -19.24 -1.16 -0.19
N VAL A 296 -18.10 -1.70 0.25
CA VAL A 296 -17.84 -3.13 0.28
C VAL A 296 -18.24 -3.69 1.65
N GLY A 297 -19.08 -4.71 1.67
CA GLY A 297 -19.60 -5.24 2.93
C GLY A 297 -20.28 -6.61 2.82
N LYS A 298 -20.99 -6.98 3.89
CA LYS A 298 -21.86 -8.16 3.88
C LYS A 298 -23.05 -7.93 2.95
N GLY A 299 -23.39 -8.93 2.15
CA GLY A 299 -24.47 -8.84 1.16
C GLY A 299 -24.25 -9.82 0.01
N VAL A 300 -25.17 -9.81 -0.95
CA VAL A 300 -25.30 -10.90 -1.93
C VAL A 300 -24.65 -10.61 -3.29
N GLY A 301 -24.17 -9.39 -3.56
CA GLY A 301 -23.64 -9.09 -4.90
C GLY A 301 -23.24 -7.63 -5.11
N ILE A 302 -23.47 -7.16 -6.34
CA ILE A 302 -23.14 -5.81 -6.82
C ILE A 302 -24.42 -4.98 -6.97
N GLU A 303 -24.38 -3.72 -6.56
CA GLU A 303 -25.48 -2.75 -6.71
C GLU A 303 -24.95 -1.46 -7.35
N PRO A 304 -25.50 -1.00 -8.49
CA PRO A 304 -26.54 -1.67 -9.30
C PRO A 304 -26.03 -2.98 -9.91
N MET A 305 -26.95 -3.90 -10.23
CA MET A 305 -26.61 -5.16 -10.87
C MET A 305 -26.22 -4.90 -12.33
N VAL A 306 -24.91 -4.74 -12.58
CA VAL A 306 -24.36 -4.45 -13.90
C VAL A 306 -23.15 -5.35 -14.18
N PRO A 307 -22.85 -5.64 -15.46
CA PRO A 307 -21.62 -6.33 -15.83
C PRO A 307 -20.40 -5.51 -15.45
N CYS A 308 -19.39 -6.17 -14.88
CA CYS A 308 -18.07 -5.58 -14.63
C CYS A 308 -17.07 -6.04 -15.68
N PHE A 309 -16.27 -5.10 -16.19
CA PHE A 309 -15.26 -5.35 -17.22
C PHE A 309 -13.88 -4.99 -16.69
N ILE A 310 -12.96 -5.95 -16.76
CA ILE A 310 -11.57 -5.76 -16.33
C ILE A 310 -10.65 -6.07 -17.51
N VAL A 311 -9.75 -5.15 -17.81
CA VAL A 311 -8.76 -5.30 -18.88
C VAL A 311 -7.39 -5.49 -18.26
N LYS A 312 -6.84 -6.70 -18.40
CA LYS A 312 -5.47 -7.01 -17.99
C LYS A 312 -4.57 -7.07 -19.21
N LYS A 313 -3.65 -6.11 -19.34
CA LYS A 313 -2.69 -6.01 -20.47
C LYS A 313 -1.43 -6.83 -20.20
N GLY A 314 -0.61 -7.03 -21.24
CA GLY A 314 0.71 -7.66 -21.13
C GLY A 314 0.66 -9.13 -20.68
N GLN A 315 -0.46 -9.81 -20.94
CA GLN A 315 -0.61 -11.23 -20.62
C GLN A 315 0.06 -12.09 -21.70
N VAL A 316 0.63 -13.21 -21.29
CA VAL A 316 1.23 -14.20 -22.17
C VAL A 316 0.34 -15.43 -22.21
N LEU A 317 -0.12 -15.80 -23.40
CA LEU A 317 -0.79 -17.09 -23.62
C LEU A 317 0.27 -18.16 -23.92
N MET A 318 0.41 -19.13 -23.02
CA MET A 318 1.23 -20.32 -23.22
C MET A 318 0.33 -21.51 -23.52
N LYS A 319 0.58 -22.18 -24.65
CA LYS A 319 -0.12 -23.40 -25.05
C LYS A 319 0.86 -24.56 -25.08
N LEU A 320 0.58 -25.55 -24.24
CA LEU A 320 1.34 -26.78 -24.11
C LEU A 320 0.51 -27.91 -24.69
N SER A 321 1.17 -28.82 -25.41
CA SER A 321 0.52 -29.98 -26.01
C SER A 321 1.47 -31.16 -25.92
N SER A 322 0.94 -32.35 -25.69
CA SER A 322 1.76 -33.56 -25.67
C SER A 322 2.29 -33.85 -27.08
N LEU A 323 3.54 -34.29 -27.15
CA LEU A 323 4.19 -34.65 -28.43
C LEU A 323 3.71 -36.01 -28.94
N ASP A 324 3.29 -36.88 -28.04
CA ASP A 324 2.89 -38.27 -28.28
C ASP A 324 1.38 -38.49 -28.17
N PHE A 325 0.59 -37.40 -28.06
CA PHE A 325 -0.86 -37.43 -27.84
C PHE A 325 -1.29 -38.11 -26.53
N SER A 326 -0.37 -38.27 -25.56
CA SER A 326 -0.72 -38.65 -24.20
C SER A 326 -1.64 -37.63 -23.56
N PHE A 327 -2.52 -38.08 -22.67
CA PHE A 327 -3.41 -37.19 -21.97
C PHE A 327 -2.62 -36.33 -20.98
N ILE A 328 -2.91 -35.02 -20.95
CA ILE A 328 -2.36 -34.11 -19.96
C ILE A 328 -3.25 -34.17 -18.72
N VAL A 329 -2.92 -35.10 -17.83
CA VAL A 329 -3.66 -35.40 -16.60
C VAL A 329 -2.90 -34.93 -15.36
N GLU A 330 -3.29 -35.39 -14.17
CA GLU A 330 -2.88 -34.87 -12.87
C GLU A 330 -1.36 -34.75 -12.70
N ASP A 331 -0.59 -35.76 -13.10
CA ASP A 331 0.88 -35.75 -12.96
C ASP A 331 1.53 -34.66 -13.82
N SER A 332 1.09 -34.51 -15.07
CA SER A 332 1.61 -33.48 -15.97
C SER A 332 1.24 -32.08 -15.48
N ILE A 333 0.00 -31.90 -15.02
CA ILE A 333 -0.47 -30.61 -14.49
C ILE A 333 0.32 -30.25 -13.21
N SER A 334 0.51 -31.21 -12.30
CA SER A 334 1.29 -31.02 -11.08
C SER A 334 2.73 -30.58 -11.37
N ALA A 335 3.39 -31.26 -12.31
CA ALA A 335 4.74 -30.89 -12.76
C ALA A 335 4.78 -29.47 -13.36
N LEU A 336 3.80 -29.10 -14.20
CA LEU A 336 3.71 -27.76 -14.78
C LEU A 336 3.52 -26.67 -13.71
N PHE A 337 2.63 -26.87 -12.74
CA PHE A 337 2.43 -25.90 -11.67
C PHE A 337 3.64 -25.76 -10.74
N LYS A 338 4.37 -26.85 -10.52
CA LYS A 338 5.64 -26.81 -9.80
C LYS A 338 6.66 -25.94 -10.55
N LEU A 339 6.80 -26.12 -11.86
CA LEU A 339 7.67 -25.29 -12.70
C LEU A 339 7.25 -23.82 -12.66
N PHE A 340 5.96 -23.53 -12.82
CA PHE A 340 5.47 -22.14 -12.73
C PHE A 340 5.81 -21.51 -11.37
N HIS A 341 5.66 -22.25 -10.28
CA HIS A 341 6.03 -21.78 -8.95
C HIS A 341 7.54 -21.50 -8.82
N GLU A 342 8.39 -22.45 -9.23
CA GLU A 342 9.85 -22.34 -9.17
C GLU A 342 10.37 -21.14 -9.97
N HIS A 343 9.79 -20.90 -11.14
CA HIS A 343 10.13 -19.77 -12.01
C HIS A 343 9.38 -18.47 -11.67
N LYS A 344 8.57 -18.47 -10.60
CA LYS A 344 7.76 -17.33 -10.14
C LYS A 344 6.81 -16.79 -11.22
N ILE A 345 6.30 -17.66 -12.07
CA ILE A 345 5.30 -17.37 -13.09
C ILE A 345 3.92 -17.46 -12.43
N LYS A 346 3.19 -16.34 -12.41
CA LYS A 346 1.82 -16.31 -11.89
C LYS A 346 0.85 -16.70 -13.00
N VAL A 347 0.10 -17.77 -12.77
CA VAL A 347 -0.99 -18.22 -13.65
C VAL A 347 -2.29 -17.51 -13.27
N ASP A 348 -2.98 -16.94 -14.25
CA ASP A 348 -4.24 -16.21 -14.04
C ASP A 348 -5.46 -16.96 -14.61
N LEU A 349 -5.33 -17.54 -15.79
CA LEU A 349 -6.41 -18.32 -16.44
C LEU A 349 -5.86 -19.66 -16.91
N ILE A 350 -6.63 -20.72 -16.71
CA ILE A 350 -6.30 -22.09 -17.09
C ILE A 350 -7.41 -22.64 -17.97
N GLN A 351 -7.03 -23.27 -19.07
CA GLN A 351 -7.94 -24.03 -19.92
C GLN A 351 -7.31 -25.37 -20.30
N ASN A 352 -7.98 -26.45 -19.92
CA ASN A 352 -7.51 -27.82 -20.15
C ASN A 352 -8.38 -28.51 -21.20
N SER A 353 -7.73 -29.31 -22.05
CA SER A 353 -8.36 -30.31 -22.90
C SER A 353 -7.63 -31.65 -22.70
N ALA A 354 -8.11 -32.71 -23.35
CA ALA A 354 -7.52 -34.04 -23.22
C ALA A 354 -6.00 -34.06 -23.51
N ILE A 355 -5.53 -33.33 -24.52
CA ILE A 355 -4.14 -33.38 -25.00
C ILE A 355 -3.43 -32.01 -24.97
N SER A 356 -4.09 -30.99 -24.43
CA SER A 356 -3.53 -29.63 -24.39
C SER A 356 -3.83 -28.91 -23.09
N PHE A 357 -2.87 -28.15 -22.62
CA PHE A 357 -2.97 -27.29 -21.45
C PHE A 357 -2.63 -25.87 -21.88
N SER A 358 -3.56 -24.93 -21.72
CA SER A 358 -3.36 -23.52 -22.08
C SER A 358 -3.47 -22.66 -20.83
N VAL A 359 -2.52 -21.74 -20.65
CA VAL A 359 -2.53 -20.79 -19.55
C VAL A 359 -2.27 -19.38 -20.01
N CYS A 360 -2.97 -18.43 -19.40
CA CYS A 360 -2.59 -17.02 -19.44
C CYS A 360 -1.76 -16.73 -18.19
N VAL A 361 -0.55 -16.20 -18.39
CA VAL A 361 0.40 -15.89 -17.32
C VAL A 361 0.86 -14.45 -17.34
N ASP A 362 1.20 -13.94 -16.17
CA ASP A 362 1.86 -12.65 -15.98
C ASP A 362 3.38 -12.83 -15.96
N ASN A 363 4.08 -12.27 -16.96
CA ASN A 363 5.54 -12.31 -17.08
C ASN A 363 6.21 -11.07 -16.46
N ARG A 364 5.69 -10.57 -15.33
CA ARG A 364 6.21 -9.37 -14.65
C ARG A 364 7.71 -9.41 -14.36
N PHE A 365 8.27 -10.59 -14.13
CA PHE A 365 9.69 -10.77 -13.80
C PHE A 365 10.57 -11.06 -15.02
N GLY A 366 10.01 -11.13 -16.24
CA GLY A 366 10.76 -11.34 -17.46
C GLY A 366 11.39 -12.74 -17.62
N ARG A 367 10.92 -13.73 -16.85
CA ARG A 367 11.52 -15.07 -16.75
C ARG A 367 10.91 -16.12 -17.67
N LEU A 368 10.01 -15.74 -18.58
CA LEU A 368 9.31 -16.68 -19.46
C LEU A 368 10.23 -17.55 -20.35
N GLN A 369 11.43 -17.04 -20.69
CA GLN A 369 12.39 -17.80 -21.50
C GLN A 369 13.25 -18.79 -20.70
N GLU A 370 13.26 -18.65 -19.37
CA GLU A 370 13.87 -19.62 -18.43
C GLU A 370 12.94 -20.82 -18.25
#